data_AF-D7KAR7-F1
#
_entry.id   AF-D7KAR7-F1
#
_cell.length_a   1.000
_cell.length_b   1.000
_cell.length_c   1.000
_cell.angle_alpha   90.00
_cell.angle_beta   90.00
_cell.angle_gamma   90.00
#
_symmetry.space_group_name_H-M   'P 1'
#
loop_
_entity.id
_entity.type
_entity.pdbx_description
1 polymer ?
#
loop_
_entity_poly.entity_id
_entity_poly.type
_entity_poly.pdbx_seq_one_letter_code
_entity_poly.pdbx_strand_id
1 'polypeptide(L)'
;MRIYPGNDRRFSCGYASGLMYFYGMWIKQEHYDGVPVLCNPITGRYASLPYLYRYRRAYSFLGFDPIDKQYKVLCMAYPCCPNHHKIMTLGTGEMSWRRIKCSLRHENVSEGICIDGVLYYLGDTSERLNKFVIVCFDVMSEKFKFIYPESFCELINYKGKLGVIYYDDYDDDAIELRLWVLEDAEKQEWLEYAYTLRDDKFLDHYVSVVGVTASGEIVLSMGDFTFKQPFYVFYFNPEKNTLQRVEIQGFGEYHEAVNNPSRVHFFVDDASSFYRFADHVEYLNVNDPKLLKSNIYITPFDEGYVHIE
;
A
#
# COMPACT_ATOMS: atom_id res chain seq x y z
N MET A 1 -10.28 15.19 -6.12
CA MET A 1 -10.18 13.77 -6.50
C MET A 1 -11.00 12.96 -5.51
N ARG A 2 -11.97 12.14 -5.94
CA ARG A 2 -12.79 11.29 -5.03
C ARG A 2 -12.39 9.82 -5.19
N ILE A 3 -12.22 9.13 -4.06
CA ILE A 3 -11.80 7.73 -3.96
C ILE A 3 -13.03 6.90 -3.57
N TYR A 4 -13.18 5.66 -4.07
CA TYR A 4 -14.26 4.78 -3.60
C TYR A 4 -14.09 4.46 -2.11
N PRO A 5 -15.19 4.25 -1.35
CA PRO A 5 -15.13 3.70 -0.01
C PRO A 5 -14.42 2.33 -0.02
N GLY A 6 -13.50 2.07 0.92
CA GLY A 6 -12.70 0.83 0.95
C GLY A 6 -13.47 -0.48 1.15
N ASN A 7 -14.72 -0.43 1.64
CA ASN A 7 -15.62 -1.60 1.62
C ASN A 7 -16.01 -2.02 0.20
N ASP A 8 -15.81 -1.13 -0.77
CA ASP A 8 -15.83 -1.45 -2.18
C ASP A 8 -14.47 -2.03 -2.57
N ARG A 9 -14.43 -3.36 -2.75
CA ARG A 9 -13.26 -4.12 -3.25
C ARG A 9 -12.72 -3.59 -4.61
N ARG A 10 -13.36 -2.58 -5.20
CA ARG A 10 -12.88 -1.79 -6.33
C ARG A 10 -11.71 -0.86 -5.99
N PHE A 11 -11.43 -0.51 -4.74
CA PHE A 11 -10.26 0.31 -4.39
C PHE A 11 -9.00 -0.55 -4.20
N SER A 12 -7.85 -0.05 -4.67
CA SER A 12 -6.54 -0.62 -4.34
C SER A 12 -5.53 0.51 -4.31
N CYS A 13 -4.64 0.51 -3.32
CA CYS A 13 -3.49 1.39 -3.28
C CYS A 13 -2.21 0.59 -3.03
N GLY A 14 -1.07 1.24 -3.30
CA GLY A 14 0.23 0.68 -3.01
C GLY A 14 1.31 1.74 -3.14
N TYR A 15 2.41 1.55 -2.42
CA TYR A 15 3.59 2.41 -2.47
C TYR A 15 4.80 1.58 -2.87
N ALA A 16 5.61 2.11 -3.77
CA ALA A 16 6.92 1.56 -4.08
C ALA A 16 7.85 2.68 -4.51
N SER A 17 9.03 2.76 -3.87
CA SER A 17 10.15 3.61 -4.29
C SER A 17 9.73 5.05 -4.67
N GLY A 18 9.06 5.78 -3.78
CA GLY A 18 8.67 7.17 -3.99
C GLY A 18 7.41 7.41 -4.85
N LEU A 19 6.76 6.37 -5.36
CA LEU A 19 5.51 6.47 -6.10
C LEU A 19 4.36 5.75 -5.39
N MET A 20 3.19 6.38 -5.43
CA MET A 20 1.92 5.80 -5.00
C MET A 20 1.11 5.40 -6.21
N TYR A 21 0.48 4.24 -6.13
CA TYR A 21 -0.52 3.78 -7.07
C TYR A 21 -1.89 3.78 -6.42
N PHE A 22 -2.91 4.17 -7.19
CA PHE A 22 -4.31 4.09 -6.81
C PHE A 22 -5.13 3.51 -7.95
N TYR A 23 -6.06 2.64 -7.63
CA TYR A 23 -7.12 2.22 -8.55
C TYR A 23 -8.47 2.59 -7.97
N GLY A 24 -9.40 3.02 -8.83
CA GLY A 24 -10.73 3.46 -8.40
C GLY A 24 -10.86 4.97 -8.25
N MET A 25 -10.04 5.76 -8.95
CA MET A 25 -10.16 7.22 -8.91
C MET A 25 -11.15 7.73 -9.96
N TRP A 26 -12.05 8.63 -9.55
CA TRP A 26 -12.95 9.33 -10.47
C TRP A 26 -12.21 10.55 -11.04
N ILE A 27 -11.69 10.43 -12.27
CA ILE A 27 -11.05 11.56 -12.97
C ILE A 27 -12.05 12.29 -13.88
N LYS A 28 -13.03 11.58 -14.47
CA LYS A 28 -14.10 12.16 -15.28
C LYS A 28 -15.44 11.49 -14.93
N GLN A 29 -16.52 12.28 -14.97
CA GLN A 29 -17.87 11.88 -14.54
C GLN A 29 -18.49 10.76 -15.41
N GLU A 30 -17.91 10.48 -16.58
CA GLU A 30 -18.41 9.56 -17.61
C GLU A 30 -17.93 8.11 -17.42
N HIS A 31 -16.96 7.85 -16.54
CA HIS A 31 -16.45 6.51 -16.26
C HIS A 31 -16.97 6.03 -14.91
N TYR A 32 -18.02 5.19 -14.92
CA TYR A 32 -18.53 4.50 -13.74
C TYR A 32 -17.51 3.55 -13.09
N ASP A 33 -16.45 3.21 -13.83
CA ASP A 33 -15.30 2.43 -13.38
C ASP A 33 -14.08 3.35 -13.21
N GLY A 34 -13.59 3.47 -11.98
CA GLY A 34 -12.44 4.34 -11.68
C GLY A 34 -11.17 3.93 -12.43
N VAL A 35 -10.32 4.92 -12.71
CA VAL A 35 -9.09 4.74 -13.47
C VAL A 35 -7.87 4.49 -12.57
N PRO A 36 -6.87 3.73 -13.04
CA PRO A 36 -5.59 3.61 -12.37
C PRO A 36 -4.79 4.92 -12.46
N VAL A 37 -4.17 5.32 -11.36
CA VAL A 37 -3.41 6.57 -11.22
C VAL A 37 -2.10 6.31 -10.50
N LEU A 38 -1.04 6.94 -10.97
CA LEU A 38 0.22 7.07 -10.24
C LEU A 38 0.35 8.49 -9.73
N CYS A 39 0.87 8.63 -8.52
CA CYS A 39 1.12 9.90 -7.88
C CYS A 39 2.51 9.88 -7.22
N ASN A 40 3.26 10.97 -7.36
CA ASN A 40 4.39 11.26 -6.50
C ASN A 40 3.88 12.13 -5.34
N PRO A 41 3.84 11.62 -4.10
CA PRO A 41 3.28 12.33 -2.96
C PRO A 41 4.09 13.58 -2.57
N ILE A 42 5.39 13.62 -2.86
CA ILE A 42 6.27 14.75 -2.54
C ILE A 42 6.00 15.92 -3.49
N THR A 43 5.87 15.64 -4.78
CA THR A 43 5.70 16.68 -5.80
C THR A 43 4.23 16.99 -6.11
N GLY A 44 3.31 16.15 -5.66
CA GLY A 44 1.90 16.18 -6.04
C GLY A 44 1.66 15.92 -7.53
N ARG A 45 2.67 15.45 -8.27
CA ARG A 45 2.47 15.15 -9.68
C ARG A 45 1.80 13.78 -9.83
N TYR A 46 0.87 13.67 -10.78
CA TYR A 46 0.15 12.44 -11.05
C TYR A 46 -0.01 12.18 -12.56
N ALA A 47 -0.28 10.92 -12.88
CA ALA A 47 -0.67 10.49 -14.22
C ALA A 47 -1.70 9.36 -14.15
N SER A 48 -2.71 9.44 -15.03
CA SER A 48 -3.61 8.33 -15.29
C SER A 48 -2.94 7.29 -16.16
N LEU A 49 -3.13 6.02 -15.82
CA LEU A 49 -2.69 4.89 -16.63
C LEU A 49 -3.80 4.43 -17.59
N PRO A 50 -3.45 3.69 -18.66
CA PRO A 50 -4.43 3.11 -19.57
C PRO A 50 -5.54 2.36 -18.81
N TYR A 51 -6.79 2.61 -19.22
CA TYR A 51 -7.94 2.00 -18.59
C TYR A 51 -7.82 0.48 -18.55
N LEU A 52 -8.18 -0.10 -17.41
CA LEU A 52 -8.17 -1.53 -17.18
C LEU A 52 -9.55 -1.98 -16.75
N TYR A 53 -10.28 -2.66 -17.63
CA TYR A 53 -11.48 -3.37 -17.21
C TYR A 53 -11.09 -4.50 -16.24
N ARG A 54 -11.63 -4.45 -15.02
CA ARG A 54 -11.40 -5.47 -13.99
C ARG A 54 -12.68 -5.74 -13.19
N TYR A 55 -12.76 -6.96 -12.67
CA TYR A 55 -13.84 -7.32 -11.76
C TYR A 55 -13.63 -6.63 -10.41
N ARG A 56 -14.72 -6.35 -9.68
CA ARG A 56 -14.71 -5.65 -8.39
C ARG A 56 -13.83 -6.29 -7.30
N ARG A 57 -13.33 -7.52 -7.46
CA ARG A 57 -12.45 -8.21 -6.49
C ARG A 57 -11.01 -8.39 -6.98
N ALA A 58 -10.64 -7.73 -8.07
CA ALA A 58 -9.26 -7.75 -8.55
C ALA A 58 -8.41 -6.82 -7.67
N TYR A 59 -7.16 -7.23 -7.41
CA TYR A 59 -6.18 -6.40 -6.71
C TYR A 59 -5.15 -5.87 -7.70
N SER A 60 -4.62 -4.70 -7.41
CA SER A 60 -3.49 -4.14 -8.17
C SER A 60 -2.40 -3.72 -7.21
N PHE A 61 -1.18 -4.03 -7.60
CA PHE A 61 0.02 -3.84 -6.79
C PHE A 61 1.07 -3.09 -7.61
N LEU A 62 1.78 -2.18 -6.96
CA LEU A 62 2.91 -1.48 -7.54
C LEU A 62 4.21 -2.14 -7.08
N GLY A 63 5.06 -2.51 -8.03
CA GLY A 63 6.41 -3.01 -7.77
C GLY A 63 7.45 -2.14 -8.44
N PHE A 64 8.65 -2.10 -7.85
CA PHE A 64 9.82 -1.43 -8.40
C PHE A 64 10.98 -2.41 -8.44
N ASP A 65 11.56 -2.58 -9.63
CA ASP A 65 12.80 -3.31 -9.83
C ASP A 65 13.98 -2.35 -9.66
N PRO A 66 14.83 -2.51 -8.63
CA PRO A 66 15.96 -1.63 -8.38
C PRO A 66 17.12 -1.81 -9.38
N ILE A 67 17.21 -2.96 -10.07
CA ILE A 67 18.32 -3.27 -10.98
C ILE A 67 18.06 -2.62 -12.34
N ASP A 68 16.92 -2.94 -12.97
CA ASP A 68 16.51 -2.31 -14.23
C ASP A 68 15.89 -0.92 -14.02
N LYS A 69 15.72 -0.52 -12.75
CA LYS A 69 15.15 0.75 -12.30
C LYS A 69 13.79 1.04 -12.93
N GLN A 70 12.93 0.03 -12.89
CA GLN A 70 11.67 0.01 -13.63
C GLN A 70 10.49 -0.28 -12.71
N TYR A 71 9.42 0.48 -12.86
CA TYR A 71 8.17 0.20 -12.17
C TYR A 71 7.29 -0.74 -12.99
N LYS A 72 6.61 -1.67 -12.30
CA LYS A 72 5.59 -2.52 -12.89
C LYS A 72 4.33 -2.49 -12.04
N VAL A 73 3.18 -2.51 -12.68
CA VAL A 73 1.87 -2.63 -12.03
C VAL A 73 1.31 -4.01 -12.31
N LEU A 74 1.21 -4.83 -11.28
CA LEU A 74 0.61 -6.16 -11.34
C LEU A 74 -0.87 -6.07 -11.00
N CYS A 75 -1.75 -6.57 -11.88
CA CYS A 75 -3.17 -6.72 -11.61
C CYS A 75 -3.54 -8.21 -11.53
N MET A 76 -3.96 -8.64 -10.34
CA MET A 76 -4.40 -9.99 -10.08
C MET A 76 -5.92 -10.10 -10.22
N ALA A 77 -6.38 -10.88 -11.19
CA ALA A 77 -7.79 -11.17 -11.38
C ALA A 77 -8.34 -12.06 -10.25
N TYR A 78 -9.62 -11.92 -9.97
CA TYR A 78 -10.33 -12.77 -9.03
C TYR A 78 -10.42 -14.21 -9.57
N PRO A 79 -10.05 -15.26 -8.81
CA PRO A 79 -9.95 -16.63 -9.33
C PRO A 79 -11.25 -17.18 -9.94
N CYS A 80 -12.42 -16.75 -9.47
CA CYS A 80 -13.71 -17.23 -9.99
C CYS A 80 -14.24 -16.42 -11.18
N CYS A 81 -13.46 -15.47 -11.72
CA CYS A 81 -13.85 -14.68 -12.88
C CYS A 81 -13.07 -15.11 -14.14
N PRO A 82 -13.64 -14.94 -15.35
CA PRO A 82 -12.95 -15.27 -16.61
C PRO A 82 -11.80 -14.31 -16.97
N ASN A 83 -11.51 -13.35 -16.08
CA ASN A 83 -10.47 -12.35 -16.31
C ASN A 83 -9.09 -12.96 -16.08
N HIS A 84 -8.12 -12.50 -16.85
CA HIS A 84 -6.73 -12.93 -16.73
C HIS A 84 -5.95 -11.96 -15.87
N HIS A 85 -4.92 -12.45 -15.17
CA HIS A 85 -3.90 -11.60 -14.56
C HIS A 85 -3.20 -10.77 -15.63
N LYS A 86 -2.88 -9.53 -15.29
CA LYS A 86 -2.25 -8.58 -16.22
C LYS A 86 -1.10 -7.87 -15.53
N ILE A 87 -0.13 -7.44 -16.31
CA ILE A 87 0.98 -6.62 -15.85
C ILE A 87 1.20 -5.48 -16.84
N MET A 88 1.58 -4.32 -16.33
CA MET A 88 2.05 -3.20 -17.12
C MET A 88 3.42 -2.80 -16.64
N THR A 89 4.30 -2.53 -17.59
CA THR A 89 5.62 -1.95 -17.33
C THR A 89 5.56 -0.45 -17.60
N LEU A 90 6.10 0.35 -16.70
CA LEU A 90 6.06 1.81 -16.78
C LEU A 90 7.39 2.36 -17.34
N GLY A 91 7.31 3.45 -18.12
CA GLY A 91 8.49 4.20 -18.59
C GLY A 91 9.14 3.71 -19.89
N THR A 92 8.93 2.47 -20.32
CA THR A 92 9.47 1.97 -21.60
C THR A 92 8.38 1.88 -22.67
N GLY A 93 8.42 2.79 -23.65
CA GLY A 93 7.57 2.72 -24.84
C GLY A 93 6.07 2.96 -24.58
N GLU A 94 5.22 2.26 -25.33
CA GLU A 94 3.77 2.35 -25.20
C GLU A 94 3.29 1.60 -23.94
N MET A 95 2.80 2.36 -22.96
CA MET A 95 2.19 1.82 -21.74
C MET A 95 0.96 0.99 -22.09
N SER A 96 1.08 -0.33 -22.01
CA SER A 96 0.01 -1.26 -22.36
C SER A 96 -0.05 -2.44 -21.39
N TRP A 97 -1.27 -2.91 -21.14
CA TRP A 97 -1.50 -4.08 -20.31
C TRP A 97 -1.25 -5.34 -21.12
N ARG A 98 -0.37 -6.21 -20.63
CA ARG A 98 -0.20 -7.57 -21.18
C ARG A 98 -0.62 -8.64 -20.18
N ARG A 99 -0.99 -9.80 -20.69
CA ARG A 99 -1.34 -10.96 -19.84
C ARG A 99 -0.09 -11.51 -19.18
N ILE A 100 -0.21 -11.89 -17.91
CA ILE A 100 0.80 -12.63 -17.17
C ILE A 100 0.21 -13.97 -16.71
N LYS A 101 1.02 -15.02 -16.70
CA LYS A 101 0.62 -16.33 -16.21
C LYS A 101 1.06 -16.45 -14.76
N CYS A 102 0.12 -16.79 -13.88
CA CYS A 102 0.40 -17.21 -12.51
C CYS A 102 -0.15 -18.63 -12.35
N SER A 103 0.72 -19.60 -12.08
CA SER A 103 0.33 -20.99 -11.81
C SER A 103 -0.16 -21.19 -10.37
N LEU A 104 0.08 -20.21 -9.49
CA LEU A 104 -0.22 -20.28 -8.08
C LEU A 104 -1.64 -19.74 -7.84
N ARG A 105 -2.60 -20.63 -7.57
CA ARG A 105 -4.00 -20.26 -7.34
C ARG A 105 -4.20 -19.72 -5.93
N HIS A 106 -4.69 -18.49 -5.81
CA HIS A 106 -5.02 -17.83 -4.54
C HIS A 106 -6.02 -16.68 -4.75
N GLU A 107 -6.83 -16.36 -3.74
CA GLU A 107 -7.55 -15.08 -3.64
C GLU A 107 -6.66 -14.08 -2.89
N ASN A 108 -6.56 -12.83 -3.37
CA ASN A 108 -5.78 -11.81 -2.67
C ASN A 108 -6.57 -11.29 -1.46
N VAL A 109 -5.91 -11.14 -0.32
CA VAL A 109 -6.56 -10.74 0.94
C VAL A 109 -6.01 -9.45 1.54
N SER A 110 -4.83 -9.00 1.12
CA SER A 110 -4.22 -7.76 1.61
C SER A 110 -3.69 -6.87 0.48
N GLU A 111 -3.38 -5.63 0.85
CA GLU A 111 -2.47 -4.78 0.07
C GLU A 111 -1.06 -5.40 0.05
N GLY A 112 -0.23 -4.94 -0.90
CA GLY A 112 1.11 -5.46 -1.10
C GLY A 112 2.19 -4.44 -0.80
N ILE A 113 3.36 -4.93 -0.39
CA ILE A 113 4.57 -4.14 -0.14
C ILE A 113 5.67 -4.56 -1.09
N CYS A 114 6.43 -3.60 -1.61
CA CYS A 114 7.57 -3.88 -2.47
C CYS A 114 8.87 -3.64 -1.71
N ILE A 115 9.69 -4.68 -1.55
CA ILE A 115 10.97 -4.66 -0.85
C ILE A 115 12.02 -5.22 -1.81
N ASP A 116 13.03 -4.41 -2.12
CA ASP A 116 14.22 -4.81 -2.89
C ASP A 116 13.91 -5.62 -4.17
N GLY A 117 12.99 -5.14 -5.01
CA GLY A 117 12.65 -5.81 -6.27
C GLY A 117 11.65 -6.97 -6.14
N VAL A 118 11.19 -7.28 -4.94
CA VAL A 118 10.18 -8.31 -4.71
C VAL A 118 8.92 -7.67 -4.12
N LEU A 119 7.78 -7.96 -4.75
CA LEU A 119 6.47 -7.57 -4.26
C LEU A 119 5.90 -8.72 -3.41
N TYR A 120 5.54 -8.41 -2.18
CA TYR A 120 4.92 -9.33 -1.23
C TYR A 120 3.48 -8.92 -0.97
N TYR A 121 2.56 -9.87 -0.99
CA TYR A 121 1.17 -9.65 -0.60
C TYR A 121 0.55 -10.93 -0.04
N LEU A 122 -0.47 -10.79 0.81
CA LEU A 122 -1.14 -11.94 1.41
C LEU A 122 -2.24 -12.46 0.48
N GLY A 123 -2.30 -13.78 0.35
CA GLY A 123 -3.35 -14.49 -0.34
C GLY A 123 -3.95 -15.60 0.52
N ASP A 124 -5.12 -16.11 0.11
CA ASP A 124 -5.74 -17.31 0.66
C ASP A 124 -5.84 -18.38 -0.43
N THR A 125 -5.44 -19.60 -0.10
CA THR A 125 -5.52 -20.76 -1.01
C THR A 125 -6.79 -21.59 -0.80
N SER A 126 -7.57 -21.25 0.23
CA SER A 126 -8.82 -21.92 0.56
C SER A 126 -10.05 -21.26 -0.07
N GLU A 127 -11.22 -21.87 0.14
CA GLU A 127 -12.51 -21.26 -0.19
C GLU A 127 -13.13 -20.51 1.01
N ARG A 128 -12.53 -20.61 2.21
CA ARG A 128 -13.12 -20.18 3.48
C ARG A 128 -12.17 -19.34 4.36
N LEU A 129 -11.15 -18.70 3.77
CA LEU A 129 -10.18 -17.85 4.50
C LEU A 129 -9.50 -18.57 5.66
N ASN A 130 -8.98 -19.78 5.41
CA ASN A 130 -8.32 -20.59 6.44
C ASN A 130 -6.92 -21.08 6.07
N LYS A 131 -6.41 -20.80 4.85
CA LYS A 131 -5.06 -21.20 4.42
C LYS A 131 -4.34 -20.05 3.75
N PHE A 132 -3.79 -19.18 4.59
CA PHE A 132 -3.03 -18.01 4.17
C PHE A 132 -1.68 -18.39 3.56
N VAL A 133 -1.27 -17.63 2.56
CA VAL A 133 0.04 -17.71 1.89
C VAL A 133 0.54 -16.30 1.63
N ILE A 134 1.84 -16.09 1.76
CA ILE A 134 2.49 -14.87 1.28
C ILE A 134 2.95 -15.14 -0.13
N VAL A 135 2.44 -14.35 -1.07
CA VAL A 135 2.81 -14.42 -2.47
C VAL A 135 3.98 -13.48 -2.71
N CYS A 136 5.09 -14.05 -3.17
CA CYS A 136 6.29 -13.32 -3.54
C CYS A 136 6.32 -13.22 -5.06
N PHE A 137 6.26 -12.00 -5.58
CA PHE A 137 6.38 -11.71 -6.99
C PHE A 137 7.69 -10.97 -7.26
N ASP A 138 8.62 -11.67 -7.90
CA ASP A 138 9.89 -11.08 -8.34
C ASP A 138 9.61 -10.14 -9.52
N VAL A 139 9.84 -8.84 -9.33
CA VAL A 139 9.43 -7.80 -10.28
C VAL A 139 10.22 -7.91 -11.58
N MET A 140 11.50 -8.26 -11.50
CA MET A 140 12.37 -8.40 -12.67
C MET A 140 11.96 -9.59 -13.54
N SER A 141 12.03 -10.80 -12.96
CA SER A 141 11.81 -12.08 -13.65
C SER A 141 10.34 -12.44 -13.83
N GLU A 142 9.44 -11.72 -13.15
CA GLU A 142 7.99 -11.88 -13.18
C GLU A 142 7.53 -13.27 -12.72
N LYS A 143 8.27 -13.84 -11.76
CA LYS A 143 8.01 -15.16 -11.21
C LYS A 143 7.33 -15.06 -9.85
N PHE A 144 6.45 -16.02 -9.60
CA PHE A 144 5.71 -16.13 -8.35
C PHE A 144 6.29 -17.27 -7.51
N LYS A 145 6.40 -17.05 -6.20
CA LYS A 145 6.69 -18.06 -5.19
C LYS A 145 5.72 -17.90 -4.02
N PHE A 146 5.53 -18.98 -3.26
CA PHE A 146 4.77 -18.94 -2.01
C PHE A 146 5.72 -19.09 -0.82
N ILE A 147 5.42 -18.32 0.22
CA ILE A 147 5.91 -18.50 1.57
C ILE A 147 4.68 -18.78 2.44
N TYR A 148 4.82 -19.67 3.41
CA TYR A 148 3.70 -20.08 4.26
C TYR A 148 3.80 -19.40 5.63
N PRO A 149 2.95 -18.40 5.92
CA PRO A 149 2.87 -17.81 7.26
C PRO A 149 2.15 -18.76 8.22
N GLU A 150 2.26 -18.49 9.53
CA GLU A 150 1.51 -19.23 10.55
C GLU A 150 -0.01 -19.02 10.42
N SER A 151 -0.43 -17.77 10.25
CA SER A 151 -1.85 -17.37 10.17
C SER A 151 -2.02 -16.07 9.36
N PHE A 152 -3.16 -15.40 9.50
CA PHE A 152 -3.35 -14.07 8.92
C PHE A 152 -2.39 -13.08 9.57
N CYS A 153 -1.68 -12.31 8.76
CA CYS A 153 -0.67 -11.37 9.23
C CYS A 153 -0.67 -10.07 8.44
N GLU A 154 -0.16 -9.02 9.06
CA GLU A 154 0.19 -7.78 8.36
C GLU A 154 1.63 -7.85 7.85
N LEU A 155 1.86 -7.33 6.64
CA LEU A 155 3.18 -7.34 6.03
C LEU A 155 3.85 -5.98 6.24
N ILE A 156 5.11 -6.00 6.67
CA ILE A 156 5.90 -4.79 6.87
C ILE A 156 7.26 -4.92 6.20
N ASN A 157 7.82 -3.78 5.80
CA ASN A 157 9.24 -3.69 5.47
C ASN A 157 10.01 -3.36 6.76
N TYR A 158 10.62 -4.35 7.38
CA TYR A 158 11.40 -4.17 8.60
C TYR A 158 12.89 -4.09 8.25
N LYS A 159 13.42 -2.86 8.19
CA LYS A 159 14.84 -2.57 7.91
C LYS A 159 15.34 -3.25 6.61
N GLY A 160 14.51 -3.24 5.56
CA GLY A 160 14.83 -3.82 4.25
C GLY A 160 14.56 -5.32 4.11
N LYS A 161 13.97 -5.96 5.14
CA LYS A 161 13.57 -7.36 5.12
C LYS A 161 12.05 -7.48 5.24
N LEU A 162 11.50 -8.59 4.74
CA LEU A 162 10.09 -8.91 4.94
C LEU A 162 9.85 -9.21 6.42
N GLY A 163 9.06 -8.37 7.07
CA GLY A 163 8.48 -8.64 8.39
C GLY A 163 7.02 -9.02 8.27
N VAL A 164 6.56 -9.89 9.16
CA VAL A 164 5.14 -10.21 9.34
C VAL A 164 4.75 -9.95 10.78
N ILE A 165 3.56 -9.38 10.97
CA ILE A 165 3.00 -9.09 12.29
C ILE A 165 1.76 -9.96 12.51
N TYR A 166 1.77 -10.65 13.64
CA TYR A 166 0.59 -11.32 14.19
C TYR A 166 0.10 -10.55 15.41
N TYR A 167 -1.22 -10.45 15.53
CA TYR A 167 -1.90 -9.97 16.72
C TYR A 167 -2.47 -11.17 17.46
N ASP A 168 -2.14 -11.28 18.74
CA ASP A 168 -2.84 -12.21 19.63
C ASP A 168 -3.99 -11.47 20.34
N ASP A 169 -4.87 -12.23 20.99
CA ASP A 169 -6.09 -11.71 21.62
C ASP A 169 -5.79 -10.57 22.62
N TYR A 170 -6.69 -9.59 22.68
CA TYR A 170 -6.64 -8.50 23.66
C TYR A 170 -6.86 -9.07 25.06
N ASP A 171 -5.83 -9.03 25.91
CA ASP A 171 -5.97 -9.28 27.35
C ASP A 171 -5.73 -7.96 28.10
N ASP A 172 -6.71 -7.52 28.90
CA ASP A 172 -6.65 -6.40 29.86
C ASP A 172 -5.77 -5.19 29.43
N ASP A 173 -6.22 -4.40 28.43
CA ASP A 173 -5.59 -3.17 27.91
C ASP A 173 -4.26 -3.34 27.14
N ALA A 174 -3.86 -4.56 26.81
CA ALA A 174 -2.63 -4.84 26.09
C ALA A 174 -2.87 -5.44 24.69
N ILE A 175 -1.99 -5.06 23.75
CA ILE A 175 -1.85 -5.74 22.46
C ILE A 175 -0.56 -6.55 22.50
N GLU A 176 -0.67 -7.85 22.31
CA GLU A 176 0.48 -8.72 22.05
C GLU A 176 0.80 -8.71 20.56
N LEU A 177 1.98 -8.17 20.24
CA LEU A 177 2.49 -8.03 18.89
C LEU A 177 3.63 -9.02 18.69
N ARG A 178 3.42 -10.02 17.84
CA ARG A 178 4.48 -10.94 17.39
C ARG A 178 5.01 -10.50 16.04
N LEU A 179 6.28 -10.09 15.99
CA LEU A 179 6.99 -9.72 14.78
C LEU A 179 7.91 -10.87 14.36
N TRP A 180 7.72 -11.40 13.17
CA TRP A 180 8.67 -12.33 12.55
C TRP A 180 9.36 -11.68 11.35
N VAL A 181 10.68 -11.72 11.30
CA VAL A 181 11.49 -11.13 10.22
C VAL A 181 12.13 -12.26 9.41
N LEU A 182 11.93 -12.24 8.10
CA LEU A 182 12.47 -13.26 7.19
C LEU A 182 13.98 -13.05 7.00
N GLU A 183 14.79 -14.00 7.48
CA GLU A 183 16.25 -13.96 7.34
C GLU A 183 16.73 -14.64 6.06
N ASP A 184 16.16 -15.81 5.75
CA ASP A 184 16.49 -16.59 4.54
C ASP A 184 15.19 -17.01 3.85
N ALA A 185 14.92 -16.43 2.68
CA ALA A 185 13.71 -16.68 1.93
C ALA A 185 13.67 -18.08 1.28
N GLU A 186 14.83 -18.68 0.98
CA GLU A 186 14.90 -20.00 0.35
C GLU A 186 14.70 -21.11 1.39
N LYS A 187 15.23 -20.93 2.60
CA LYS A 187 15.02 -21.85 3.72
C LYS A 187 13.78 -21.55 4.56
N GLN A 188 13.18 -20.37 4.38
CA GLN A 188 12.09 -19.84 5.20
C GLN A 188 12.47 -19.78 6.69
N GLU A 189 13.67 -19.28 6.99
CA GLU A 189 14.14 -19.05 8.36
C GLU A 189 13.68 -17.67 8.84
N TRP A 190 13.08 -17.63 10.03
CA TRP A 190 12.50 -16.43 10.63
C TRP A 190 13.20 -16.08 11.95
N LEU A 191 13.36 -14.78 12.21
CA LEU A 191 13.67 -14.25 13.53
C LEU A 191 12.40 -13.74 14.19
N GLU A 192 12.08 -14.28 15.36
CA GLU A 192 10.83 -14.02 16.06
C GLU A 192 11.05 -13.08 17.24
N TYR A 193 10.16 -12.11 17.38
CA TYR A 193 10.10 -11.16 18.48
C TYR A 193 8.67 -11.08 18.99
N ALA A 194 8.49 -10.91 20.30
CA ALA A 194 7.20 -10.70 20.92
C ALA A 194 7.25 -9.46 21.81
N TYR A 195 6.24 -8.60 21.68
CA TYR A 195 6.13 -7.35 22.40
C TYR A 195 4.73 -7.21 22.98
N THR A 196 4.64 -6.64 24.17
CA THR A 196 3.37 -6.31 24.81
C THR A 196 3.23 -4.79 24.83
N LEU A 197 2.33 -4.26 24.01
CA LEU A 197 2.05 -2.82 23.91
C LEU A 197 0.90 -2.48 24.85
N ARG A 198 1.03 -1.39 25.62
CA ARG A 198 -0.01 -0.93 26.54
C ARG A 198 -0.32 0.54 26.27
N ASP A 199 -1.59 0.82 25.98
CA ASP A 199 -2.13 2.18 25.86
C ASP A 199 -3.63 2.14 26.13
N ASP A 200 -4.13 3.07 26.93
CA ASP A 200 -5.54 3.15 27.30
C ASP A 200 -6.47 3.35 26.09
N LYS A 201 -5.92 3.77 24.94
CA LYS A 201 -6.66 4.00 23.69
C LYS A 201 -6.66 2.86 22.71
N PHE A 202 -5.96 1.76 22.98
CA PHE A 202 -6.07 0.57 22.14
C PHE A 202 -7.44 -0.09 22.23
N LEU A 203 -8.08 -0.11 23.40
CA LEU A 203 -9.43 -0.68 23.54
C LEU A 203 -10.51 0.13 22.84
N ASP A 204 -10.35 1.45 22.79
CA ASP A 204 -11.33 2.35 22.18
C ASP A 204 -11.33 2.20 20.64
N HIS A 205 -10.28 1.63 20.05
CA HIS A 205 -9.96 1.80 18.63
C HIS A 205 -9.42 0.54 17.96
N TYR A 206 -9.89 0.27 16.73
CA TYR A 206 -9.21 -0.68 15.86
C TYR A 206 -7.87 -0.08 15.40
N VAL A 207 -6.75 -0.68 15.81
CA VAL A 207 -5.40 -0.23 15.46
C VAL A 207 -4.73 -1.28 14.57
N SER A 208 -4.02 -0.81 13.53
CA SER A 208 -3.32 -1.66 12.55
C SER A 208 -1.92 -1.10 12.30
N VAL A 209 -0.95 -1.97 11.97
CA VAL A 209 0.39 -1.54 11.60
C VAL A 209 0.35 -1.01 10.16
N VAL A 210 0.91 0.17 9.99
CA VAL A 210 0.93 0.89 8.71
C VAL A 210 2.32 0.98 8.10
N GLY A 211 3.36 0.64 8.86
CA GLY A 211 4.72 0.58 8.34
C GLY A 211 5.78 0.68 9.43
N VAL A 212 7.01 0.91 8.98
CA VAL A 212 8.19 1.03 9.83
C VAL A 212 8.98 2.26 9.39
N THR A 213 9.43 3.06 10.34
CA THR A 213 10.26 4.23 10.07
C THR A 213 11.69 3.83 9.71
N ALA A 214 12.47 4.76 9.16
CA ALA A 214 13.90 4.53 8.90
C ALA A 214 14.72 4.23 10.19
N SER A 215 14.26 4.70 11.36
CA SER A 215 14.85 4.36 12.67
C SER A 215 14.49 2.95 13.15
N GLY A 216 13.59 2.23 12.46
CA GLY A 216 13.11 0.92 12.85
C GLY A 216 11.94 0.95 13.83
N GLU A 217 11.26 2.09 13.99
CA GLU A 217 10.06 2.19 14.83
C GLU A 217 8.85 1.69 14.05
N ILE A 218 8.09 0.79 14.66
CA ILE A 218 6.86 0.24 14.09
C ILE A 218 5.75 1.27 14.30
N VAL A 219 5.10 1.67 13.22
CA VAL A 219 4.05 2.69 13.24
C VAL A 219 2.69 1.99 13.19
N LEU A 220 1.86 2.26 14.19
CA LEU A 220 0.49 1.80 14.24
C LEU A 220 -0.47 2.97 14.08
N SER A 221 -1.56 2.79 13.37
CA SER A 221 -2.58 3.81 13.14
C SER A 221 -3.94 3.30 13.57
N MET A 222 -4.74 4.20 14.14
CA MET A 222 -6.18 3.99 14.19
C MET A 222 -6.74 3.78 12.79
N GLY A 223 -7.64 2.81 12.63
CA GLY A 223 -8.25 2.50 11.35
C GLY A 223 -9.31 3.53 10.93
N ASP A 224 -10.12 3.97 11.89
CA ASP A 224 -11.27 4.84 11.62
C ASP A 224 -11.12 6.21 12.29
N PHE A 225 -11.43 7.24 11.51
CA PHE A 225 -11.56 8.62 11.95
C PHE A 225 -13.04 9.00 12.07
N THR A 226 -13.38 9.68 13.16
CA THR A 226 -14.66 10.40 13.29
C THR A 226 -14.39 11.80 13.81
N PHE A 227 -15.12 12.80 13.32
CA PHE A 227 -14.95 14.19 13.77
C PHE A 227 -15.22 14.40 15.28
N LYS A 228 -15.81 13.41 15.95
CA LYS A 228 -16.15 13.45 17.38
C LYS A 228 -15.00 13.04 18.29
N GLN A 229 -13.93 12.47 17.75
CA GLN A 229 -12.81 11.99 18.56
C GLN A 229 -11.46 12.31 17.89
N PRO A 230 -10.39 12.46 18.69
CA PRO A 230 -9.05 12.63 18.15
C PRO A 230 -8.61 11.41 17.33
N PHE A 231 -7.70 11.63 16.37
CA PHE A 231 -7.06 10.57 15.61
C PHE A 231 -5.63 10.39 16.08
N TYR A 232 -5.25 9.17 16.44
CA TYR A 232 -3.93 8.87 16.97
C TYR A 232 -3.12 7.96 16.05
N VAL A 233 -1.81 8.22 16.03
CA VAL A 233 -0.78 7.36 15.48
C VAL A 233 0.19 7.04 16.60
N PHE A 234 0.63 5.79 16.64
CA PHE A 234 1.51 5.26 17.66
C PHE A 234 2.85 4.86 17.03
N TYR A 235 3.94 5.27 17.67
CA TYR A 235 5.30 4.92 17.29
C TYR A 235 5.85 3.98 18.36
N PHE A 236 6.04 2.71 18.00
CA PHE A 236 6.61 1.71 18.87
C PHE A 236 8.09 1.52 18.53
N ASN A 237 8.96 1.72 19.53
CA ASN A 237 10.38 1.46 19.41
C ASN A 237 10.69 0.06 19.97
N PRO A 238 10.98 -0.95 19.13
CA PRO A 238 11.22 -2.32 19.60
C PRO A 238 12.53 -2.47 20.40
N GLU A 239 13.53 -1.62 20.16
CA GLU A 239 14.82 -1.68 20.85
C GLU A 239 14.73 -1.15 22.29
N LYS A 240 13.94 -0.10 22.49
CA LYS A 240 13.72 0.52 23.81
C LYS A 240 12.46 0.00 24.51
N ASN A 241 11.64 -0.77 23.80
CA ASN A 241 10.31 -1.20 24.21
C ASN A 241 9.44 -0.03 24.70
N THR A 242 9.45 1.08 23.95
CA THR A 242 8.70 2.30 24.30
C THR A 242 7.65 2.58 23.25
N LEU A 243 6.46 2.95 23.71
CA LEU A 243 5.34 3.36 22.85
C LEU A 243 5.13 4.86 23.01
N GLN A 244 5.12 5.59 21.90
CA GLN A 244 4.78 7.01 21.85
C GLN A 244 3.48 7.20 21.08
N ARG A 245 2.53 7.91 21.70
CA ARG A 245 1.26 8.31 21.09
C ARG A 245 1.34 9.74 20.56
N VAL A 246 0.84 9.95 19.35
CA VAL A 246 0.79 11.27 18.69
C VAL A 246 -0.61 11.50 18.14
N GLU A 247 -1.23 12.62 18.51
CA GLU A 247 -2.48 13.07 17.90
C GLU A 247 -2.21 13.74 16.56
N ILE A 248 -2.91 13.32 15.51
CA ILE A 248 -2.86 13.97 14.20
C ILE A 248 -4.00 14.98 14.10
N GLN A 249 -3.62 16.24 13.91
CA GLN A 249 -4.55 17.36 13.77
C GLN A 249 -4.81 17.69 12.29
N GLY A 250 -5.90 18.40 12.01
CA GLY A 250 -6.23 18.89 10.66
C GLY A 250 -7.21 18.05 9.84
N PHE A 251 -7.73 16.94 10.38
CA PHE A 251 -8.73 16.10 9.70
C PHE A 251 -10.19 16.62 9.77
N GLY A 252 -10.47 17.67 10.55
CA GLY A 252 -11.83 18.08 10.92
C GLY A 252 -12.62 18.83 9.84
N GLU A 253 -12.03 19.84 9.20
CA GLU A 253 -12.80 20.83 8.42
C GLU A 253 -13.52 20.25 7.19
N TYR A 254 -13.01 19.15 6.60
CA TYR A 254 -13.59 18.53 5.40
C TYR A 254 -14.61 17.41 5.71
N HIS A 255 -14.57 16.85 6.92
CA HIS A 255 -15.34 15.67 7.33
C HIS A 255 -16.49 15.98 8.28
N GLU A 256 -16.61 17.22 8.79
CA GLU A 256 -17.77 17.69 9.57
C GLU A 256 -19.12 17.45 8.86
N ALA A 257 -19.13 17.38 7.52
CA ALA A 257 -20.32 17.16 6.72
C ALA A 257 -20.77 15.69 6.61
N VAL A 258 -19.99 14.72 7.11
CA VAL A 258 -20.26 13.29 6.92
C VAL A 258 -20.32 12.57 8.28
N ASN A 259 -21.53 12.23 8.73
CA ASN A 259 -21.77 11.51 9.99
C ASN A 259 -21.25 10.05 10.02
N ASN A 260 -20.47 9.61 9.02
CA ASN A 260 -19.96 8.26 8.92
C ASN A 260 -18.45 8.21 9.21
N PRO A 261 -17.96 7.15 9.88
CA PRO A 261 -16.53 6.95 10.08
C PRO A 261 -15.81 6.91 8.73
N SER A 262 -14.70 7.64 8.66
CA SER A 262 -13.83 7.71 7.49
C SER A 262 -12.57 6.92 7.78
N ARG A 263 -12.21 5.98 6.89
CA ARG A 263 -10.97 5.23 7.02
C ARG A 263 -9.79 6.09 6.60
N VAL A 264 -8.71 6.10 7.38
CA VAL A 264 -7.48 6.83 7.07
C VAL A 264 -6.43 5.84 6.60
N HIS A 265 -5.79 6.13 5.46
CA HIS A 265 -4.64 5.35 4.96
C HIS A 265 -3.36 6.10 5.29
N PHE A 266 -2.51 5.47 6.08
CA PHE A 266 -1.19 5.99 6.42
C PHE A 266 -0.15 5.32 5.53
N PHE A 267 0.77 6.11 4.98
CA PHE A 267 1.92 5.62 4.23
C PHE A 267 3.17 6.11 4.95
N VAL A 268 3.92 5.19 5.52
CA VAL A 268 5.21 5.51 6.15
C VAL A 268 6.25 5.46 5.05
N ASP A 269 6.87 6.60 4.75
CA ASP A 269 7.98 6.64 3.81
C ASP A 269 9.20 6.00 4.47
N ASP A 270 9.55 4.81 4.02
CA ASP A 270 10.82 4.17 4.34
C ASP A 270 11.94 4.85 3.52
N ALA A 271 12.37 6.02 3.99
CA ALA A 271 13.50 6.74 3.42
C ALA A 271 14.81 5.92 3.49
N SER A 272 14.88 4.80 4.21
CA SER A 272 16.07 3.94 4.21
C SER A 272 16.33 3.31 2.84
N SER A 273 15.28 3.09 2.04
CA SER A 273 15.42 2.73 0.63
C SER A 273 16.08 3.87 -0.17
N PHE A 274 15.63 5.11 0.03
CA PHE A 274 16.22 6.29 -0.63
C PHE A 274 17.71 6.46 -0.33
N TYR A 275 18.17 6.25 0.90
CA TYR A 275 19.59 6.46 1.24
C TYR A 275 20.51 5.35 0.72
N ARG A 276 20.05 4.10 0.60
CA ARG A 276 20.83 3.03 -0.06
C ARG A 276 20.98 3.26 -1.56
N PHE A 277 20.02 3.97 -2.16
CA PHE A 277 20.04 4.34 -3.59
C PHE A 277 20.58 5.75 -3.85
N ALA A 278 20.70 6.62 -2.84
CA ALA A 278 21.18 8.00 -3.00
C ALA A 278 22.63 8.08 -3.50
N ASP A 279 23.46 7.07 -3.21
CA ASP A 279 24.83 7.00 -3.72
C ASP A 279 24.89 6.67 -5.24
N HIS A 280 23.76 6.30 -5.87
CA HIS A 280 23.70 5.86 -7.28
C HIS A 280 22.51 6.42 -8.10
N VAL A 281 21.83 7.48 -7.63
CA VAL A 281 20.68 8.09 -8.32
C VAL A 281 21.00 9.53 -8.74
N GLU A 282 21.84 9.67 -9.78
CA GLU A 282 21.84 10.88 -10.61
C GLU A 282 20.81 10.79 -11.78
N TYR A 283 20.13 9.66 -11.98
CA TYR A 283 19.39 9.40 -13.24
C TYR A 283 17.89 9.07 -13.14
N LEU A 284 17.30 8.97 -11.95
CA LEU A 284 15.84 8.88 -11.82
C LEU A 284 15.32 9.92 -10.85
N ASN A 285 15.43 11.16 -11.30
CA ASN A 285 14.67 12.23 -10.71
C ASN A 285 13.18 11.88 -10.93
N VAL A 286 12.44 11.54 -9.88
CA VAL A 286 10.96 11.32 -9.85
C VAL A 286 10.19 12.61 -10.25
N ASN A 287 10.93 13.60 -10.75
CA ASN A 287 10.50 14.79 -11.46
C ASN A 287 10.42 14.60 -12.99
N ASP A 288 10.71 13.43 -13.57
CA ASP A 288 10.66 13.23 -15.03
C ASP A 288 9.27 13.63 -15.57
N PRO A 289 9.16 14.79 -16.26
CA PRO A 289 7.88 15.29 -16.76
C PRO A 289 7.23 14.35 -17.79
N LYS A 290 7.98 13.36 -18.28
CA LYS A 290 7.49 12.35 -19.22
C LYS A 290 6.47 11.40 -18.60
N LEU A 291 6.62 11.06 -17.32
CA LEU A 291 5.77 10.08 -16.62
C LEU A 291 4.58 10.74 -15.89
N LEU A 292 4.83 11.82 -15.14
CA LEU A 292 3.80 12.49 -14.32
C LEU A 292 3.50 13.89 -14.88
N LYS A 293 2.32 14.04 -15.49
CA LYS A 293 1.97 15.21 -16.34
C LYS A 293 1.10 16.26 -15.65
N SER A 294 0.34 15.86 -14.63
CA SER A 294 -0.63 16.73 -13.95
C SER A 294 -0.20 16.99 -12.51
N ASN A 295 -0.65 18.08 -11.88
CA ASN A 295 -0.31 18.43 -10.50
C ASN A 295 -1.57 18.63 -9.65
N ILE A 296 -1.66 18.02 -8.47
CA ILE A 296 -2.78 18.19 -7.53
C ILE A 296 -2.79 19.56 -6.83
N TYR A 297 -1.65 20.26 -6.81
CA TYR A 297 -1.53 21.60 -6.20
C TYR A 297 -1.84 22.75 -7.17
N ILE A 298 -2.15 22.45 -8.44
CA ILE A 298 -2.56 23.45 -9.44
C ILE A 298 -4.07 23.29 -9.64
N THR A 299 -4.85 24.22 -9.11
CA THR A 299 -6.28 24.33 -9.41
C THR A 299 -6.50 24.81 -10.84
N PRO A 300 -7.37 24.18 -11.64
CA PRO A 300 -7.76 24.70 -12.94
C PRO A 300 -8.82 25.78 -12.75
N PHE A 301 -8.41 27.04 -12.59
CA PHE A 301 -9.26 28.21 -12.82
C PHE A 301 -8.39 29.36 -13.30
N ASP A 302 -8.31 29.50 -14.61
CA ASP A 302 -8.20 30.78 -15.34
C ASP A 302 -8.43 30.48 -16.83
N GLU A 303 -9.64 30.03 -17.18
CA GLU A 303 -10.17 30.26 -18.53
C GLU A 303 -11.23 31.34 -18.40
N GLY A 304 -10.87 32.51 -18.93
CA GLY A 304 -11.59 33.75 -18.78
C GLY A 304 -13.04 33.69 -19.25
N TYR A 305 -13.91 34.30 -18.45
CA TYR A 305 -15.20 34.79 -18.92
C TYR A 305 -14.97 35.79 -20.05
N VAL A 306 -15.29 35.37 -21.29
CA VAL A 306 -15.53 36.31 -22.38
C VAL A 306 -16.86 37.00 -22.07
N HIS A 307 -16.79 38.25 -21.61
CA HIS A 307 -17.93 39.16 -21.73
C HIS A 307 -18.17 39.40 -23.22
N ILE A 308 -19.34 38.98 -23.69
CA ILE A 308 -19.89 39.45 -24.97
C ILE A 308 -20.71 40.69 -24.62
N GLU A 309 -20.31 41.84 -25.17
CA GLU A 309 -21.11 43.07 -25.22
C GLU A 309 -22.41 42.86 -26.03
#